data_AF-A0A850C7T2-F1
#
_entry.id   AF-A0A850C7T2-F1
#
_cell.length_a   1.000
_cell.length_b   1.000
_cell.length_c   1.000
_cell.angle_alpha   90.00
_cell.angle_beta   90.00
_cell.angle_gamma   90.00
#
_symmetry.space_group_name_H-M   'P 1'
#
loop_
_entity.id
_entity.type
_entity.pdbx_description
1 polymer ?
#
loop_
_entity_poly.entity_id
_entity_poly.type
_entity_poly.pdbx_seq_one_letter_code
_entity_poly.pdbx_strand_id
1 'polypeptide(L)'
;AAPADRAGSASAISETAYEMGGAMGVALLGSLATGIYRSELGNAPAAAAETLGEAVHAAAALPAEAGDALLAAARTAFTHGLQTVALIAAGLIVIATVMVGRTLRTKQP
;
A
#
# COMPACT_ATOMS: atom_id res chain seq x y z
N ALA A 1 20.50 -20.88 10.49
CA ALA A 1 19.48 -21.70 11.16
C ALA A 1 19.63 -21.55 12.68
N ALA A 2 18.53 -21.60 13.43
CA ALA A 2 18.58 -21.64 14.89
C ALA A 2 18.96 -23.07 15.37
N PRO A 3 19.64 -23.22 16.52
CA PRO A 3 19.88 -24.52 17.15
C PRO A 3 18.59 -25.32 17.36
N ALA A 4 18.66 -26.66 17.32
CA ALA A 4 17.49 -27.54 17.33
C ALA A 4 16.58 -27.35 18.56
N ASP A 5 17.17 -27.07 19.73
CA ASP A 5 16.48 -26.78 20.98
C ASP A 5 15.71 -25.44 20.97
N ARG A 6 16.02 -24.54 20.01
CA ARG A 6 15.38 -23.22 19.86
C ARG A 6 14.66 -23.02 18.53
N ALA A 7 14.61 -24.04 17.67
CA ALA A 7 13.99 -23.95 16.36
C ALA A 7 12.47 -23.66 16.48
N GLY A 8 11.79 -24.28 17.44
CA GLY A 8 10.35 -24.08 17.65
C GLY A 8 10.00 -22.65 18.08
N SER A 9 10.74 -22.08 19.03
CA SER A 9 10.54 -20.70 19.47
C SER A 9 10.91 -19.69 18.39
N ALA A 10 11.97 -19.95 17.61
CA ALA A 10 12.32 -19.12 16.46
C ALA A 10 11.22 -19.12 15.38
N SER A 11 10.66 -20.28 15.04
CA SER A 11 9.58 -20.40 14.06
C SER A 11 8.30 -19.68 14.51
N ALA A 12 7.90 -19.82 15.78
CA ALA A 12 6.71 -19.13 16.30
C ALA A 12 6.82 -17.60 16.22
N ILE A 13 8.02 -17.06 16.49
CA ILE A 13 8.30 -15.63 16.35
C ILE A 13 8.23 -15.20 14.87
N SER A 14 8.81 -16.00 13.96
CA SER A 14 8.75 -15.72 12.52
C SER A 14 7.32 -15.73 11.97
N GLU A 15 6.50 -16.68 12.42
CA GLU A 15 5.08 -16.77 12.02
C GLU A 15 4.31 -15.52 12.47
N THR A 16 4.45 -15.14 13.74
CA THR A 16 3.80 -13.94 14.28
C THR A 16 4.28 -12.68 13.55
N ALA A 17 5.58 -12.57 13.27
CA ALA A 17 6.13 -11.46 12.53
C ALA A 17 5.62 -11.40 11.09
N TYR A 18 5.39 -12.56 10.45
CA TYR A 18 4.83 -12.63 9.10
C TYR A 18 3.38 -12.18 9.06
N GLU A 19 2.53 -12.73 9.93
CA GLU A 19 1.13 -12.37 10.04
C GLU A 19 0.94 -10.88 10.40
N MET A 20 1.65 -10.41 11.44
CA MET A 20 1.61 -9.00 11.84
C MET A 20 2.17 -8.08 10.75
N GLY A 21 3.29 -8.46 10.13
CA GLY A 21 3.91 -7.68 9.07
C GLY A 21 3.02 -7.58 7.84
N GLY A 22 2.35 -8.65 7.46
CA GLY A 22 1.37 -8.69 6.37
C GLY A 22 0.17 -7.78 6.66
N ALA A 23 -0.47 -7.95 7.81
CA ALA A 23 -1.62 -7.15 8.21
C ALA A 23 -1.29 -5.66 8.32
N MET A 24 -0.17 -5.31 8.97
CA MET A 24 0.28 -3.93 9.11
C MET A 24 0.69 -3.33 7.77
N GLY A 25 1.34 -4.09 6.90
CA GLY A 25 1.71 -3.66 5.55
C GLY A 25 0.48 -3.29 4.71
N VAL A 26 -0.54 -4.14 4.70
CA VAL A 26 -1.81 -3.87 4.02
C VAL A 26 -2.48 -2.61 4.59
N ALA A 27 -2.56 -2.49 5.91
CA ALA A 27 -3.20 -1.35 6.56
C ALA A 27 -2.49 -0.02 6.27
N LEU A 28 -1.15 0.03 6.42
CA LEU A 28 -0.37 1.25 6.22
C LEU A 28 -0.33 1.67 4.76
N LEU A 29 -0.02 0.74 3.85
CA LEU A 29 0.08 1.04 2.42
C LEU A 29 -1.30 1.36 1.84
N GLY A 30 -2.35 0.67 2.27
CA GLY A 30 -3.73 0.97 1.88
C GLY A 30 -4.20 2.33 2.39
N SER A 31 -3.87 2.69 3.64
CA SER A 31 -4.16 4.02 4.19
C SER A 31 -3.43 5.11 3.42
N LEU A 32 -2.17 4.88 3.02
CA LEU A 32 -1.40 5.81 2.21
C LEU A 32 -2.00 6.00 0.82
N ALA A 33 -2.36 4.91 0.14
CA ALA A 33 -3.04 4.97 -1.17
C ALA A 33 -4.34 5.79 -1.09
N THR A 34 -5.13 5.55 -0.04
CA THR A 34 -6.39 6.27 0.23
C THR A 34 -6.14 7.75 0.53
N GLY A 35 -5.09 8.05 1.30
CA GLY A 35 -4.70 9.43 1.61
C GLY A 35 -4.27 10.22 0.37
N ILE A 36 -3.46 9.61 -0.50
CA ILE A 36 -3.04 10.22 -1.77
C ILE A 36 -4.25 10.47 -2.67
N TYR A 37 -5.10 9.46 -2.85
CA TYR A 37 -6.34 9.56 -3.62
C TYR A 37 -7.20 10.75 -3.17
N ARG A 38 -7.49 10.84 -1.85
CA ARG A 38 -8.24 11.97 -1.26
C ARG A 38 -7.57 13.32 -1.49
N SER A 39 -6.25 13.38 -1.33
CA SER A 39 -5.51 14.64 -1.48
C SER A 39 -5.56 15.17 -2.91
N GLU A 40 -5.58 14.28 -3.91
CA GLU A 40 -5.60 14.65 -5.33
C GLU A 40 -6.99 14.98 -5.86
N LEU A 41 -8.05 14.38 -5.31
CA LEU A 41 -9.42 14.81 -5.61
C LEU A 41 -9.75 16.19 -5.03
N GLY A 42 -9.01 16.67 -4.04
CA GLY A 42 -9.15 18.01 -3.48
C GLY A 42 -10.57 18.29 -2.98
N ASN A 43 -11.21 19.32 -3.54
CA ASN A 43 -12.55 19.78 -3.14
C ASN A 43 -13.70 19.03 -3.83
N ALA A 44 -13.46 17.85 -4.39
CA ALA A 44 -14.53 17.00 -4.91
C ALA A 44 -15.58 16.71 -3.81
N PRO A 45 -16.84 16.42 -4.18
CA PRO A 45 -17.86 16.03 -3.21
C PRO A 45 -17.33 14.93 -2.28
N ALA A 46 -17.60 15.03 -0.97
CA ALA A 46 -17.10 14.05 0.00
C ALA A 46 -17.48 12.60 -0.37
N ALA A 47 -18.65 12.42 -1.00
CA ALA A 47 -19.14 11.15 -1.52
C ALA A 47 -18.31 10.58 -2.70
N ALA A 48 -17.36 11.33 -3.27
CA ALA A 48 -16.46 10.85 -4.31
C ALA A 48 -15.01 10.70 -3.81
N ALA A 49 -14.68 11.26 -2.64
CA ALA A 49 -13.30 11.30 -2.13
C ALA A 49 -12.89 10.03 -1.38
N GLU A 50 -13.83 9.22 -0.94
CA GLU A 50 -13.55 8.05 -0.10
C GLU A 50 -13.03 6.86 -0.92
N THR A 51 -13.65 6.53 -2.05
CA THR A 51 -13.21 5.46 -2.96
C THR A 51 -13.53 5.77 -4.43
N LEU A 52 -12.80 5.12 -5.35
CA LEU A 52 -13.10 5.18 -6.79
C LEU A 52 -14.52 4.66 -7.10
N GLY A 53 -15.00 3.66 -6.37
CA GLY A 53 -16.35 3.12 -6.54
C GLY A 53 -17.43 4.15 -6.20
N GLU A 54 -17.25 4.88 -5.11
CA GLU A 54 -18.17 5.96 -4.73
C GLU A 54 -18.08 7.15 -5.68
N ALA A 55 -16.88 7.47 -6.20
CA ALA A 55 -16.73 8.48 -7.27
C ALA A 55 -17.51 8.10 -8.53
N VAL A 56 -17.48 6.82 -8.93
CA VAL A 56 -18.28 6.31 -10.06
C VAL A 56 -19.78 6.47 -9.79
N HIS A 57 -20.23 6.17 -8.57
CA HIS A 57 -21.62 6.33 -8.19
C HIS A 57 -22.05 7.81 -8.17
N ALA A 58 -21.22 8.70 -7.62
CA ALA A 58 -21.46 10.14 -7.58
C ALA A 58 -21.48 10.76 -8.99
N ALA A 59 -20.60 10.32 -9.89
CA ALA A 59 -20.56 10.78 -11.27
C ALA A 59 -21.86 10.49 -12.04
N ALA A 60 -22.53 9.35 -11.75
CA ALA A 60 -23.80 8.99 -12.37
C ALA A 60 -24.96 9.93 -12.02
N ALA A 61 -24.85 10.70 -10.92
CA ALA A 61 -25.83 11.68 -10.50
C ALA A 61 -25.57 13.10 -11.05
N LEU A 62 -24.47 13.30 -11.78
CA LEU A 62 -24.07 14.59 -12.34
C LEU A 62 -24.46 14.72 -13.82
N PRO A 63 -24.57 15.96 -14.35
CA PRO A 63 -24.60 16.19 -15.79
C PRO A 63 -23.38 15.55 -16.47
N ALA A 64 -23.54 15.05 -17.70
CA ALA A 64 -22.55 14.21 -18.39
C ALA A 64 -21.13 14.77 -18.34
N GLU A 65 -20.92 16.05 -18.70
CA GLU A 65 -19.59 16.68 -18.70
C GLU A 65 -18.95 16.72 -17.31
N ALA A 66 -19.75 16.98 -16.26
CA ALA A 66 -19.25 17.01 -14.89
C ALA A 66 -18.97 15.61 -14.34
N GLY A 67 -19.81 14.62 -14.70
CA GLY A 67 -19.59 13.21 -14.36
C GLY A 67 -18.32 12.66 -15.01
N ASP A 68 -18.09 12.95 -16.29
CA ASP A 68 -16.88 12.54 -17.02
C ASP A 68 -15.62 13.18 -16.43
N ALA A 69 -15.67 14.47 -16.09
CA ALA A 69 -14.56 15.17 -15.43
C ALA A 69 -14.23 14.54 -14.06
N LEU A 70 -15.25 14.22 -13.25
CA LEU A 70 -15.06 13.55 -11.96
C LEU A 70 -14.45 12.16 -12.12
N LEU A 71 -14.93 11.36 -13.07
CA LEU A 71 -14.39 10.03 -13.36
C LEU A 71 -12.93 10.08 -13.82
N ALA A 72 -12.59 11.01 -14.70
CA ALA A 72 -11.23 11.20 -15.18
C ALA A 72 -10.29 11.56 -14.02
N ALA A 73 -10.68 12.53 -13.19
CA ALA A 73 -9.91 12.93 -12.01
C ALA A 73 -9.72 11.76 -11.03
N ALA A 74 -10.80 11.04 -10.72
CA ALA A 74 -10.76 9.91 -9.80
C ALA A 74 -9.87 8.77 -10.29
N ARG A 75 -9.92 8.41 -11.58
CA ARG A 75 -9.07 7.36 -12.15
C ARG A 75 -7.59 7.74 -12.11
N THR A 76 -7.28 8.99 -12.45
CA THR A 76 -5.90 9.51 -12.38
C THR A 76 -5.37 9.46 -10.95
N ALA A 77 -6.13 10.00 -9.99
CA ALA A 77 -5.75 10.01 -8.58
C ALA A 77 -5.56 8.59 -8.01
N PHE A 78 -6.46 7.66 -8.37
CA PHE A 78 -6.36 6.27 -7.93
C PHE A 78 -5.10 5.59 -8.48
N THR A 79 -4.83 5.78 -9.78
CA THR A 79 -3.67 5.18 -10.44
C THR A 79 -2.38 5.75 -9.87
N HIS A 80 -2.32 7.05 -9.66
CA HIS A 80 -1.15 7.72 -9.09
C HIS A 80 -0.89 7.30 -7.64
N GLY A 81 -1.94 7.21 -6.81
CA GLY A 81 -1.84 6.66 -5.46
C GLY A 81 -1.30 5.22 -5.45
N LEU A 82 -1.80 4.37 -6.35
CA LEU A 82 -1.34 2.99 -6.48
C LEU A 82 0.13 2.91 -6.94
N GLN A 83 0.53 3.71 -7.93
CA GLN A 83 1.91 3.78 -8.42
C GLN A 83 2.88 4.25 -7.32
N THR A 84 2.49 5.27 -6.56
CA THR A 84 3.29 5.82 -5.46
C THR A 84 3.52 4.75 -4.39
N VAL A 85 2.46 4.07 -3.97
CA VAL A 85 2.55 2.98 -2.99
C VAL A 85 3.38 1.80 -3.52
N ALA A 86 3.26 1.46 -4.81
CA ALA A 86 4.08 0.43 -5.43
C ALA A 86 5.57 0.78 -5.43
N LEU A 87 5.92 2.04 -5.70
CA LEU A 87 7.31 2.53 -5.62
C LEU A 87 7.85 2.48 -4.19
N ILE A 88 7.04 2.84 -3.20
CA ILE A 88 7.40 2.73 -1.78
C ILE A 88 7.66 1.27 -1.41
N ALA A 89 6.75 0.36 -1.76
CA ALA A 89 6.91 -1.07 -1.52
C ALA A 89 8.17 -1.63 -2.19
N ALA A 90 8.43 -1.25 -3.44
CA ALA A 90 9.67 -1.62 -4.14
C ALA A 90 10.92 -1.11 -3.41
N GLY A 91 10.90 0.14 -2.93
CA GLY A 91 11.97 0.70 -2.11
C GLY A 91 12.23 -0.08 -0.81
N LEU A 92 11.16 -0.47 -0.10
CA LEU A 92 11.25 -1.31 1.10
C LEU A 92 11.87 -2.68 0.80
N ILE A 93 11.51 -3.30 -0.33
CA ILE A 93 12.09 -4.58 -0.78
C ILE A 93 13.59 -4.41 -1.08
N VAL A 94 14.00 -3.32 -1.74
CA VAL A 94 15.42 -3.04 -2.02
C VAL A 94 16.19 -2.86 -0.71
N ILE A 95 15.64 -2.12 0.26
CA ILE A 95 16.27 -1.94 1.58
C ILE A 95 16.44 -3.29 2.29
N ALA A 96 15.39 -4.11 2.33
CA ALA A 96 15.43 -5.45 2.93
C ALA A 96 16.49 -6.34 2.24
N THR A 97 16.54 -6.30 0.91
CA THR A 97 17.52 -7.04 0.10
C THR A 97 18.94 -6.64 0.45
N VAL A 98 19.23 -5.34 0.57
CA VAL A 98 20.55 -4.83 0.96
C VAL A 98 20.91 -5.24 2.39
N MET A 99 19.96 -5.16 3.34
CA MET A 99 20.18 -5.56 4.73
C MET A 99 20.49 -7.06 4.84
N VAL A 100 19.71 -7.91 4.18
CA VAL A 100 19.95 -9.36 4.13
C VAL A 100 21.28 -9.65 3.45
N GLY A 101 21.56 -9.03 2.30
CA GLY A 101 22.82 -9.20 1.59
C GLY A 101 24.04 -8.82 2.43
N ARG A 102 23.98 -7.72 3.19
CA ARG A 102 25.06 -7.31 4.09
C ARG A 102 25.22 -8.25 5.28
N THR A 103 24.13 -8.59 5.96
CA THR A 103 24.18 -9.43 7.17
C THR A 103 24.63 -10.86 6.88
N LEU A 104 24.24 -11.43 5.72
CA LEU A 104 24.69 -12.75 5.31
C LEU A 104 26.15 -12.75 4.85
N ARG A 105 26.59 -11.72 4.11
CA ARG A 105 28.00 -11.58 3.70
C ARG A 105 28.95 -11.44 4.88
N THR A 106 28.55 -10.72 5.93
CA THR A 106 29.35 -10.60 7.17
C THR A 106 29.44 -11.90 7.98
N LYS A 107 28.60 -12.91 7.69
CA LYS A 107 28.58 -14.20 8.39
C LYS A 107 29.20 -15.35 7.58
N GLN A 108 29.65 -15.09 6.35
CA GLN A 108 30.50 -16.03 5.60
C GLN A 108 31.96 -15.75 5.98
N PRO A 109 32.67 -16.68 6.66
CA PRO A 109 34.13 -16.64 6.75
C PRO A 109 34.79 -16.88 5.38
#